data_AF-A0A090XBZ9-F1
#
_entry.id   AF-A0A090XBZ9-F1
#
_cell.length_a   1.000
_cell.length_b   1.000
_cell.length_c   1.000
_cell.angle_alpha   90.00
_cell.angle_beta   90.00
_cell.angle_gamma   90.00
#
_symmetry.space_group_name_H-M   'P 1'
#
loop_
_entity.id
_entity.type
_entity.pdbx_description
1 polymer ?
#
loop_
_entity_poly.entity_id
_entity_poly.type
_entity_poly.pdbx_seq_one_letter_code
_entity_poly.pdbx_strand_id
1 'polypeptide(L)'
;DERRGRPQKLSIEDQLFLVLVKLRVGLFHKHLGHLFNVSESTVSRVFLTWMSFLYLRLTELPLWLPRDVVDTLMPATFKEKYRSTRVIIDATELRCEISSSIVTQSGTYSYYKSANTFKGLVGISPNGQLTFVSELFMGSVSDREAVVKSGFLERPFEFADAVMADKGFKIQDLLEKKGLLLNIPPFLTKGQFPAADVQETQDIASLRIHVERRIQRIKTFHILDRPIAISLAPIANQIWTVCAILSNMQSPLMRYSE
;
A
#
# COMPACT_ATOMS: atom_id res chain seq x y z
N ASP A 1 -5.52 25.64 40.68
CA ASP A 1 -4.57 26.00 39.62
C ASP A 1 -4.47 24.95 38.53
N GLU A 2 -5.42 25.01 37.59
CA GLU A 2 -5.27 24.34 36.30
C GLU A 2 -4.22 25.12 35.50
N ARG A 3 -3.00 24.56 35.37
CA ARG A 3 -2.01 25.09 34.44
C ARG A 3 -2.50 24.86 33.01
N ARG A 4 -3.39 25.74 32.50
CA ARG A 4 -3.74 25.82 31.09
C ARG A 4 -2.46 26.13 30.32
N GLY A 5 -1.95 25.15 29.59
CA GLY A 5 -0.80 25.32 28.70
C GLY A 5 -1.05 26.43 27.67
N ARG A 6 0.02 26.89 27.03
CA ARG A 6 -0.06 27.91 25.97
C ARG A 6 -1.18 27.53 24.97
N PRO A 7 -2.11 28.45 24.64
CA PRO A 7 -3.21 28.14 23.74
C PRO A 7 -2.67 27.64 22.40
N GLN A 8 -3.24 26.53 21.90
CA GLN A 8 -2.88 25.99 20.60
C GLN A 8 -3.25 27.01 19.52
N LYS A 9 -2.31 27.29 18.62
CA LYS A 9 -2.51 28.24 17.52
C LYS A 9 -3.40 27.71 16.39
N LEU A 10 -3.59 26.39 16.33
CA LEU A 10 -4.37 25.70 15.31
C LEU A 10 -5.49 24.91 15.99
N SER A 11 -6.69 24.98 15.42
CA SER A 11 -7.79 24.08 15.77
C SER A 11 -7.43 22.62 15.46
N ILE A 12 -8.18 21.66 15.98
CA ILE A 12 -7.97 20.24 15.69
C ILE A 12 -8.21 19.96 14.20
N GLU A 13 -9.23 20.61 13.64
CA GLU A 13 -9.60 20.56 12.23
C GLU A 13 -8.48 21.10 11.33
N ASP A 14 -7.88 22.25 11.68
CA ASP A 14 -6.76 22.83 10.94
C ASP A 14 -5.51 21.97 11.03
N GLN A 15 -5.28 21.33 12.17
CA GLN A 15 -4.15 20.41 12.34
C GLN A 15 -4.31 19.18 11.45
N LEU A 16 -5.51 18.57 11.43
CA LEU A 16 -5.81 17.45 10.54
C LEU A 16 -5.69 17.89 9.07
N PHE A 17 -6.26 19.04 8.71
CA PHE A 17 -6.18 19.57 7.35
C PHE A 17 -4.73 19.81 6.92
N LEU A 18 -3.89 20.39 7.78
CA LEU A 18 -2.46 20.55 7.54
C LEU A 18 -1.78 19.22 7.20
N VAL A 19 -2.09 18.17 7.97
CA VAL A 19 -1.51 16.83 7.80
C VAL A 19 -1.95 16.24 6.47
N LEU A 20 -3.25 16.31 6.14
CA LEU A 20 -3.80 15.82 4.87
C LEU A 20 -3.19 16.56 3.67
N VAL A 21 -3.02 17.88 3.75
CA VAL A 21 -2.32 18.68 2.73
C VAL A 21 -0.88 18.21 2.57
N LYS A 22 -0.16 18.00 3.68
CA LYS A 22 1.22 17.51 3.64
C LYS A 22 1.32 16.13 2.98
N LEU A 23 0.44 15.19 3.34
CA LEU A 23 0.41 13.85 2.75
C LEU A 23 0.08 13.91 1.25
N ARG A 24 -0.94 14.71 0.88
CA ARG A 24 -1.43 14.80 -0.49
C ARG A 24 -0.43 15.50 -1.42
N VAL A 25 0.13 16.62 -0.99
CA VAL A 25 0.94 17.52 -1.84
C VAL A 25 2.44 17.41 -1.59
N GLY A 26 2.88 16.84 -0.47
CA GLY A 26 4.30 16.63 -0.17
C GLY A 26 5.05 17.93 0.17
N LEU A 27 4.38 18.92 0.76
CA LEU A 27 4.99 20.22 1.08
C LEU A 27 6.02 20.13 2.22
N PHE A 28 7.07 20.97 2.12
CA PHE A 28 8.05 21.18 3.20
C PHE A 28 7.39 21.84 4.42
N HIS A 29 7.91 21.52 5.62
CA HIS A 29 7.37 22.08 6.87
C HIS A 29 7.44 23.61 6.91
N LYS A 30 8.51 24.20 6.36
CA LYS A 30 8.64 25.66 6.23
C LYS A 30 7.49 26.29 5.44
N HIS A 31 7.08 25.67 4.33
CA HIS A 31 5.99 26.19 3.50
C HIS A 31 4.64 26.04 4.21
N LEU A 32 4.38 24.89 4.83
CA LEU A 32 3.18 24.70 5.67
C LEU A 32 3.13 25.70 6.83
N GLY A 33 4.27 26.02 7.44
CA GLY A 33 4.35 27.01 8.51
C GLY A 33 3.91 28.40 8.04
N HIS A 34 4.30 28.78 6.82
CA HIS A 34 3.84 30.01 6.19
C HIS A 34 2.32 29.99 5.92
N LEU A 35 1.79 28.92 5.30
CA LEU A 35 0.37 28.81 4.95
C LEU A 35 -0.57 28.83 6.17
N PHE A 36 -0.15 28.19 7.27
CA PHE A 36 -0.95 28.08 8.50
C PHE A 36 -0.56 29.10 9.57
N ASN A 37 0.31 30.06 9.25
CA ASN A 37 0.81 31.09 10.17
C ASN A 37 1.35 30.54 11.51
N VAL A 38 2.13 29.47 11.43
CA VAL A 38 2.79 28.81 12.58
C VAL A 38 4.27 28.57 12.31
N SER A 39 5.05 28.34 13.36
CA SER A 39 6.46 27.99 13.18
C SER A 39 6.62 26.62 12.52
N GLU A 40 7.72 26.43 11.79
CA GLU A 40 8.09 25.11 11.25
C GLU A 40 8.13 24.02 12.34
N SER A 41 8.61 24.37 13.53
CA SER A 41 8.60 23.47 14.69
C SER A 41 7.20 23.07 15.15
N THR A 42 6.20 23.94 14.96
CA THR A 42 4.80 23.62 15.26
C THR A 42 4.24 22.65 14.23
N VAL A 43 4.52 22.88 12.94
CA VAL A 43 4.17 21.96 11.86
C VAL A 43 4.74 20.57 12.11
N SER A 44 6.02 20.48 12.45
CA SER A 44 6.69 19.20 12.72
C SER A 44 6.02 18.45 13.87
N ARG A 45 5.74 19.12 15.00
CA ARG A 45 5.04 18.50 16.14
C ARG A 45 3.64 18.03 15.76
N VAL A 46 2.85 18.89 15.11
CA VAL A 46 1.49 18.56 14.66
C VAL A 46 1.53 17.35 13.74
N PHE A 47 2.42 17.34 12.74
CA PHE A 47 2.55 16.24 11.82
C PHE A 47 2.89 14.92 12.52
N LEU A 48 3.91 14.91 13.39
CA LEU A 48 4.31 13.70 14.13
C LEU A 48 3.19 13.16 15.04
N THR A 49 2.51 14.05 15.77
CA THR A 49 1.40 13.67 16.66
C THR A 49 0.25 13.06 15.86
N TRP A 50 -0.18 13.73 14.78
CA TRP A 50 -1.27 13.23 13.94
C TRP A 50 -0.88 11.97 13.17
N MET A 51 0.36 11.84 12.70
CA MET A 51 0.80 10.61 12.04
C MET A 51 0.74 9.41 12.97
N SER A 52 1.18 9.56 14.23
CA SER A 52 1.05 8.51 15.24
C SER A 52 -0.41 8.20 15.55
N PHE A 53 -1.25 9.23 15.74
CA PHE A 53 -2.67 9.06 16.01
C PHE A 53 -3.41 8.37 14.85
N LEU A 54 -3.25 8.86 13.62
CA LEU A 54 -3.86 8.27 12.43
C LEU A 54 -3.39 6.85 12.21
N TYR A 55 -2.10 6.57 12.42
CA TYR A 55 -1.58 5.21 12.32
C TYR A 55 -2.33 4.27 13.27
N LEU A 56 -2.38 4.59 14.57
CA LEU A 56 -3.05 3.77 15.57
C LEU A 56 -4.54 3.55 15.20
N ARG A 57 -5.28 4.62 14.89
CA ARG A 57 -6.71 4.54 14.62
C ARG A 57 -7.05 3.86 13.29
N LEU A 58 -6.25 4.08 12.25
CA LEU A 58 -6.49 3.45 10.95
C LEU A 58 -6.12 1.97 10.95
N THR A 59 -5.11 1.55 11.73
CA THR A 59 -4.75 0.13 11.85
C THR A 59 -5.76 -0.70 12.64
N GLU A 60 -6.65 -0.07 13.41
CA GLU A 60 -7.79 -0.73 14.07
C GLU A 60 -8.91 -1.09 13.08
N LEU A 61 -8.90 -0.53 11.86
CA LEU A 61 -9.93 -0.83 10.87
C LEU A 61 -9.79 -2.29 10.37
N PRO A 62 -10.89 -3.05 10.27
CA PRO A 62 -10.88 -4.42 9.76
C PRO A 62 -10.74 -4.40 8.23
N LEU A 63 -9.52 -4.19 7.73
CA LEU A 63 -9.24 -4.15 6.29
C LEU A 63 -9.43 -5.52 5.62
N TRP A 64 -9.17 -6.60 6.37
CA TRP A 64 -9.30 -7.95 5.85
C TRP A 64 -10.77 -8.34 5.75
N LEU A 65 -11.27 -8.46 4.52
CA LEU A 65 -12.67 -8.74 4.26
C LEU A 65 -13.01 -10.22 4.53
N PRO A 66 -14.18 -10.51 5.13
CA PRO A 66 -14.76 -11.86 5.17
C PRO A 66 -14.95 -12.45 3.76
N ARG A 67 -14.98 -13.78 3.64
CA ARG A 67 -15.07 -14.48 2.35
C ARG A 67 -16.37 -14.16 1.60
N ASP A 68 -17.48 -14.16 2.30
CA ASP A 68 -18.81 -13.83 1.76
C ASP A 68 -18.87 -12.40 1.19
N VAL A 69 -18.21 -11.45 1.85
CA VAL A 69 -18.09 -10.06 1.38
C VAL A 69 -17.24 -10.00 0.12
N VAL A 70 -16.11 -10.72 0.08
CA VAL A 70 -15.28 -10.82 -1.13
C VAL A 70 -16.08 -11.40 -2.30
N ASP A 71 -16.82 -12.49 -2.09
CA ASP A 71 -17.61 -13.16 -3.12
C ASP A 71 -18.79 -12.32 -3.63
N THR A 72 -19.36 -11.47 -2.77
CA THR A 72 -20.46 -10.57 -3.10
C THR A 72 -19.97 -9.36 -3.90
N LEU A 73 -18.82 -8.80 -3.54
CA LEU A 73 -18.28 -7.60 -4.20
C LEU A 73 -17.41 -7.91 -5.41
N MET A 74 -17.03 -9.17 -5.61
CA MET A 74 -16.24 -9.61 -6.76
C MET A 74 -16.99 -9.32 -8.07
N PRO A 75 -16.36 -8.61 -9.04
CA PRO A 75 -16.96 -8.38 -10.35
C PRO A 75 -17.32 -9.70 -11.06
N ALA A 76 -18.43 -9.72 -11.79
CA ALA A 76 -18.89 -10.93 -12.48
C ALA A 76 -17.82 -11.51 -13.44
N THR A 77 -17.17 -10.64 -14.22
CA THR A 77 -16.07 -11.00 -15.12
C THR A 77 -14.88 -11.61 -14.40
N PHE A 78 -14.58 -11.14 -13.18
CA PHE A 78 -13.53 -11.73 -12.33
C PHE A 78 -13.96 -13.12 -11.83
N LYS A 79 -15.21 -13.24 -11.40
CA LYS A 79 -15.78 -14.44 -10.78
C LYS A 79 -15.82 -15.63 -11.74
N GLU A 80 -16.00 -15.38 -13.03
CA GLU A 80 -16.01 -16.43 -14.05
C GLU A 80 -14.69 -17.21 -14.14
N LYS A 81 -13.54 -16.52 -13.99
CA LYS A 81 -12.21 -17.12 -14.15
C LYS A 81 -11.50 -17.40 -12.83
N TYR A 82 -11.73 -16.57 -11.83
CA TYR A 82 -10.91 -16.52 -10.63
C TYR A 82 -11.73 -16.48 -9.34
N ARG A 83 -12.87 -17.21 -9.32
CA ARG A 83 -13.82 -17.27 -8.20
C ARG A 83 -13.18 -17.51 -6.84
N SER A 84 -12.17 -18.38 -6.74
CA SER A 84 -11.53 -18.70 -5.46
C SER A 84 -10.59 -17.60 -4.95
N THR A 85 -10.29 -16.56 -5.74
CA THR A 85 -9.32 -15.53 -5.35
C THR A 85 -9.80 -14.72 -4.16
N ARG A 86 -9.05 -14.82 -3.07
CA ARG A 86 -9.28 -14.07 -1.84
C ARG A 86 -8.64 -12.69 -1.89
N VAL A 87 -7.41 -12.64 -2.39
CA VAL A 87 -6.59 -11.43 -2.41
C VAL A 87 -5.58 -11.52 -3.55
N ILE A 88 -5.28 -10.36 -4.13
CA ILE A 88 -4.21 -10.16 -5.10
C ILE A 88 -3.10 -9.41 -4.38
N ILE A 89 -1.90 -9.97 -4.33
CA ILE A 89 -0.76 -9.34 -3.68
C ILE A 89 0.21 -8.75 -4.70
N ASP A 90 0.79 -7.61 -4.33
CA ASP A 90 1.88 -7.01 -5.09
C ASP A 90 2.82 -6.25 -4.15
N ALA A 91 4.08 -6.12 -4.57
CA ALA A 91 5.10 -5.39 -3.85
C ALA A 91 5.34 -4.05 -4.54
N THR A 92 5.29 -2.97 -3.77
CA THR A 92 5.62 -1.64 -4.27
C THR A 92 6.84 -1.09 -3.58
N GLU A 93 7.68 -0.41 -4.36
CA GLU A 93 8.85 0.29 -3.85
C GLU A 93 8.62 1.81 -3.79
N LEU A 94 9.07 2.41 -2.69
CA LEU A 94 9.11 3.84 -2.40
C LEU A 94 10.56 4.27 -2.37
N ARG A 95 10.92 5.32 -3.12
CA ARG A 95 12.31 5.82 -3.08
C ARG A 95 12.61 6.45 -1.73
N CYS A 96 13.86 6.37 -1.29
CA CYS A 96 14.36 7.09 -0.12
C CYS A 96 15.68 7.78 -0.44
N GLU A 97 15.97 8.85 0.32
CA GLU A 97 17.27 9.50 0.26
C GLU A 97 18.39 8.56 0.71
N ILE A 98 19.58 8.76 0.16
CA ILE A 98 20.74 7.91 0.46
C ILE A 98 21.23 8.24 1.87
N SER A 99 21.14 7.28 2.79
CA SER A 99 21.80 7.38 4.09
C SER A 99 23.32 7.37 3.89
N SER A 100 24.04 8.13 4.71
CA SER A 100 25.51 8.09 4.76
C SER A 100 26.05 6.75 5.28
N SER A 101 25.20 5.93 5.89
CA SER A 101 25.54 4.58 6.32
C SER A 101 25.55 3.61 5.13
N ILE A 102 26.72 3.04 4.85
CA ILE A 102 26.92 2.02 3.80
C ILE A 102 26.04 0.78 4.03
N VAL A 103 25.84 0.38 5.28
CA VAL A 103 25.00 -0.77 5.65
C VAL A 103 23.53 -0.49 5.36
N THR A 104 23.09 0.74 5.63
CA THR A 104 21.73 1.16 5.30
C THR A 104 21.57 1.27 3.78
N GLN A 105 22.58 1.78 3.07
CA GLN A 105 22.58 1.90 1.62
C GLN A 105 22.49 0.54 0.92
N SER A 106 23.32 -0.44 1.29
CA SER A 106 23.28 -1.77 0.67
C SER A 106 21.96 -2.49 0.93
N GLY A 107 21.37 -2.31 2.12
CA GLY A 107 20.05 -2.84 2.46
C GLY A 107 18.93 -2.18 1.67
N THR A 108 18.95 -0.84 1.55
CA THR A 108 17.89 -0.10 0.83
C THR A 108 18.02 -0.18 -0.68
N TYR A 109 19.19 -0.54 -1.24
CA TYR A 109 19.36 -0.56 -2.68
C TYR A 109 18.53 -1.68 -3.35
N SER A 110 17.52 -1.29 -4.13
CA SER A 110 16.81 -2.19 -5.02
C SER A 110 17.50 -2.21 -6.37
N TYR A 111 18.03 -3.38 -6.74
CA TYR A 111 18.57 -3.61 -8.08
C TYR A 111 17.51 -3.42 -9.17
N TYR A 112 16.26 -3.80 -8.89
CA TYR A 112 15.13 -3.66 -9.82
C TYR A 112 14.81 -2.19 -10.13
N LYS A 113 14.93 -1.29 -9.16
CA LYS A 113 14.72 0.16 -9.35
C LYS A 113 16.00 0.98 -9.54
N SER A 114 17.16 0.32 -9.43
CA SER A 114 18.49 0.94 -9.44
C SER A 114 18.60 2.16 -8.52
N ALA A 115 17.94 2.08 -7.36
CA ALA A 115 17.81 3.18 -6.40
C ALA A 115 17.64 2.65 -4.97
N ASN A 116 17.91 3.48 -3.96
CA ASN A 116 17.54 3.18 -2.58
C ASN A 116 16.04 3.30 -2.40
N THR A 117 15.42 2.22 -1.93
CA THR A 117 14.00 2.11 -1.75
C THR A 117 13.64 1.41 -0.45
N PHE A 118 12.43 1.68 0.00
CA PHE A 118 11.69 0.84 0.91
C PHE A 118 10.66 0.04 0.13
N LYS A 119 10.45 -1.22 0.51
CA LYS A 119 9.50 -2.13 -0.12
C LYS A 119 8.31 -2.37 0.81
N GLY A 120 7.09 -2.13 0.32
CA GLY A 120 5.85 -2.48 1.01
C GLY A 120 5.07 -3.55 0.23
N LEU A 121 4.53 -4.53 0.94
CA LEU A 121 3.59 -5.51 0.40
C LEU A 121 2.16 -4.97 0.58
N VAL A 122 1.36 -5.03 -0.48
CA VAL A 122 -0.07 -4.72 -0.44
C VAL A 122 -0.88 -5.93 -0.85
N GLY A 123 -2.06 -6.09 -0.25
CA GLY A 123 -3.07 -7.04 -0.68
C GLY A 123 -4.33 -6.28 -1.07
N ILE A 124 -4.88 -6.63 -2.22
CA ILE A 124 -6.02 -5.98 -2.85
C ILE A 124 -7.07 -7.05 -3.11
N SER A 125 -8.30 -6.84 -2.64
CA SER A 125 -9.41 -7.75 -2.96
C SER A 125 -9.76 -7.67 -4.45
N PRO A 126 -10.42 -8.70 -5.00
CA PRO A 126 -10.88 -8.72 -6.39
C PRO A 126 -11.73 -7.51 -6.82
N ASN A 127 -12.47 -6.89 -5.88
CA ASN A 127 -13.21 -5.65 -6.12
C ASN A 127 -12.33 -4.38 -6.15
N GLY A 128 -11.01 -4.54 -6.04
CA GLY A 128 -10.03 -3.48 -6.04
C GLY A 128 -9.85 -2.74 -4.72
N GLN A 129 -10.45 -3.12 -3.59
CA GLN A 129 -10.18 -2.49 -2.28
C GLN A 129 -8.83 -2.95 -1.71
N LEU A 130 -8.10 -2.06 -1.04
CA LEU A 130 -6.90 -2.45 -0.28
C LEU A 130 -7.35 -3.19 0.98
N THR A 131 -6.99 -4.46 1.13
CA THR A 131 -7.37 -5.31 2.27
C THR A 131 -6.19 -5.68 3.17
N PHE A 132 -4.97 -5.44 2.72
CA PHE A 132 -3.75 -5.70 3.47
C PHE A 132 -2.67 -4.68 3.11
N VAL A 133 -1.91 -4.24 4.11
CA VAL A 133 -0.72 -3.40 3.96
C VAL A 133 0.31 -3.83 4.99
N SER A 134 1.53 -4.13 4.55
CA SER A 134 2.64 -4.45 5.45
C SER A 134 3.35 -3.19 5.95
N GLU A 135 4.18 -3.35 6.99
CA GLU A 135 5.29 -2.44 7.23
C GLU A 135 6.25 -2.41 6.03
N LEU A 136 7.07 -1.36 5.96
CA LEU A 136 8.12 -1.23 4.97
C LEU A 136 9.34 -2.06 5.35
N PHE A 137 9.85 -2.78 4.37
CA PHE A 137 11.12 -3.48 4.40
C PHE A 137 12.18 -2.69 3.62
N MET A 138 13.44 -3.06 3.79
CA MET A 138 14.49 -2.52 2.93
C MET A 138 14.32 -3.02 1.49
N GLY A 139 14.66 -2.18 0.49
CA GLY A 139 14.44 -2.47 -0.93
C GLY A 139 15.06 -3.77 -1.45
N SER A 140 16.14 -4.24 -0.84
CA SER A 140 16.79 -5.52 -1.18
C SER A 140 16.01 -6.77 -0.77
N VAL A 141 15.02 -6.65 0.14
CA VAL A 141 14.22 -7.78 0.61
C VAL A 141 13.43 -8.38 -0.56
N SER A 142 13.51 -9.70 -0.72
CA SER A 142 12.77 -10.39 -1.79
C SER A 142 11.26 -10.38 -1.54
N ASP A 143 10.46 -10.54 -2.59
CA ASP A 143 9.00 -10.54 -2.45
C ASP A 143 8.51 -11.71 -1.58
N ARG A 144 9.19 -12.87 -1.66
CA ARG A 144 8.96 -14.02 -0.78
C ARG A 144 9.22 -13.67 0.69
N GLU A 145 10.34 -13.02 0.99
CA GLU A 145 10.66 -12.63 2.38
C GLU A 145 9.70 -11.56 2.90
N ALA A 146 9.26 -10.63 2.05
CA ALA A 146 8.24 -9.64 2.42
C ALA A 146 6.92 -10.34 2.82
N VAL A 147 6.50 -11.38 2.08
CA VAL A 147 5.32 -12.20 2.45
C VAL A 147 5.51 -12.86 3.81
N VAL A 148 6.68 -13.46 4.07
CA VAL A 148 6.96 -14.14 5.35
C VAL A 148 7.00 -13.16 6.53
N LYS A 149 7.61 -11.99 6.36
CA LYS A 149 7.82 -11.02 7.46
C LYS A 149 6.62 -10.11 7.73
N SER A 150 5.71 -9.98 6.77
CA SER A 150 4.63 -8.98 6.82
C SER A 150 3.43 -9.34 7.68
N GLY A 151 3.33 -10.57 8.19
CA GLY A 151 2.10 -11.02 8.84
C GLY A 151 0.99 -11.43 7.86
N PHE A 152 1.32 -11.55 6.56
CA PHE A 152 0.35 -11.89 5.51
C PHE A 152 -0.17 -13.32 5.65
N LEU A 153 0.72 -14.28 5.93
CA LEU A 153 0.35 -15.70 6.05
C LEU A 153 -0.50 -15.99 7.30
N GLU A 154 -0.50 -15.07 8.26
CA GLU A 154 -1.27 -15.09 9.50
C GLU A 154 -2.68 -14.50 9.34
N ARG A 155 -3.02 -13.96 8.15
CA ARG A 155 -4.38 -13.48 7.89
C ARG A 155 -5.39 -14.63 7.91
N PRO A 156 -6.67 -14.37 8.27
CA PRO A 156 -7.68 -15.40 8.36
C PRO A 156 -8.17 -15.79 6.96
N PHE A 157 -7.47 -16.73 6.35
CA PHE A 157 -7.85 -17.41 5.12
C PHE A 157 -8.76 -18.60 5.40
N GLU A 158 -9.56 -18.96 4.40
CA GLU A 158 -10.34 -20.18 4.37
C GLU A 158 -9.65 -21.24 3.51
N PHE A 159 -9.97 -22.51 3.73
CA PHE A 159 -9.40 -23.60 2.94
C PHE A 159 -9.74 -23.43 1.45
N ALA A 160 -8.74 -23.66 0.58
CA ALA A 160 -8.82 -23.45 -0.87
C ALA A 160 -9.01 -21.99 -1.33
N ASP A 161 -8.87 -21.00 -0.44
CA ASP A 161 -8.69 -19.61 -0.87
C ASP A 161 -7.46 -19.50 -1.79
N ALA A 162 -7.60 -18.74 -2.88
CA ALA A 162 -6.50 -18.45 -3.79
C ALA A 162 -5.90 -17.07 -3.53
N VAL A 163 -4.56 -17.03 -3.47
CA VAL A 163 -3.77 -15.80 -3.52
C VAL A 163 -3.30 -15.62 -4.94
N MET A 164 -3.62 -14.48 -5.55
CA MET A 164 -3.12 -14.12 -6.87
C MET A 164 -1.88 -13.24 -6.73
N ALA A 165 -0.82 -13.52 -7.50
CA ALA A 165 0.42 -12.75 -7.42
C ALA A 165 1.16 -12.74 -8.76
N ASP A 166 2.08 -11.78 -8.94
CA ASP A 166 3.00 -11.75 -10.08
C ASP A 166 4.00 -12.93 -10.01
N LYS A 167 4.54 -13.36 -11.15
CA LYS A 167 5.48 -14.51 -11.25
C LYS A 167 6.74 -14.38 -10.38
N GLY A 168 7.10 -13.18 -9.95
CA GLY A 168 8.20 -12.94 -9.01
C GLY A 168 7.96 -13.56 -7.62
N PHE A 169 6.70 -13.78 -7.24
CA PHE A 169 6.31 -14.32 -5.93
C PHE A 169 6.47 -15.84 -5.87
N LYS A 170 7.68 -16.28 -5.49
CA LYS A 170 7.97 -17.68 -5.19
C LYS A 170 7.43 -18.06 -3.81
N ILE A 171 6.12 -18.23 -3.66
CA ILE A 171 5.46 -18.49 -2.35
C ILE A 171 4.55 -19.72 -2.33
N GLN A 172 4.55 -20.54 -3.38
CA GLN A 172 3.64 -21.68 -3.53
C GLN A 172 3.73 -22.66 -2.34
N ASP A 173 4.94 -23.06 -1.96
CA ASP A 173 5.17 -23.97 -0.83
C ASP A 173 4.72 -23.40 0.53
N LEU A 174 4.68 -22.07 0.67
CA LEU A 174 4.20 -21.41 1.88
C LEU A 174 2.68 -21.43 1.96
N LEU A 175 2.01 -21.26 0.81
CA LEU A 175 0.56 -21.27 0.68
C LEU A 175 -0.02 -22.69 0.81
N GLU A 176 0.62 -23.68 0.19
CA GLU A 176 0.20 -25.08 0.24
C GLU A 176 0.19 -25.64 1.68
N LYS A 177 1.17 -25.25 2.51
CA LYS A 177 1.22 -25.60 3.94
C LYS A 177 0.00 -25.11 4.74
N LYS A 178 -0.73 -24.12 4.21
CA LYS A 178 -1.94 -23.55 4.80
C LYS A 178 -3.22 -23.98 4.07
N GLY A 179 -3.11 -24.88 3.08
CA GLY A 179 -4.24 -25.28 2.24
C GLY A 179 -4.72 -24.18 1.30
N LEU A 180 -3.85 -23.24 0.95
CA LEU A 180 -4.13 -22.12 0.05
C LEU A 180 -3.58 -22.39 -1.35
N LEU A 181 -4.18 -21.75 -2.34
CA LEU A 181 -3.79 -21.87 -3.75
C LEU A 181 -2.98 -20.64 -4.18
N LEU A 182 -1.94 -20.84 -4.99
CA LEU A 182 -1.27 -19.74 -5.68
C LEU A 182 -1.78 -19.66 -7.11
N ASN A 183 -2.27 -18.50 -7.50
CA ASN A 183 -2.64 -18.20 -8.88
C ASN A 183 -1.67 -17.18 -9.48
N ILE A 184 -0.93 -17.60 -10.50
CA ILE A 184 -0.06 -16.70 -11.27
C ILE A 184 -0.69 -16.56 -12.65
N PRO A 185 -1.26 -15.40 -13.00
CA PRO A 185 -1.82 -15.20 -14.32
C PRO A 185 -0.78 -15.43 -15.41
N PRO A 186 -1.12 -16.10 -16.54
CA PRO A 186 -0.19 -16.31 -17.64
C PRO A 186 0.39 -14.98 -18.15
N PHE A 187 1.72 -14.93 -18.26
CA PHE A 187 2.45 -13.78 -18.78
C PHE A 187 2.39 -13.78 -20.31
N LEU A 188 2.28 -12.59 -20.91
CA LEU A 188 2.48 -12.36 -22.34
C LEU A 188 3.90 -12.80 -22.77
N THR A 189 4.07 -14.08 -23.11
CA THR A 189 5.19 -14.52 -23.95
C THR A 189 4.88 -14.11 -25.39
N LYS A 190 5.84 -13.46 -26.04
CA LYS A 190 5.75 -13.05 -27.45
C LYS A 190 5.44 -14.26 -28.34
N GLY A 191 4.18 -14.41 -28.74
CA GLY A 191 3.70 -15.45 -29.66
C GLY A 191 2.24 -15.17 -30.01
N GLN A 192 1.83 -15.44 -31.25
CA GLN A 192 0.43 -15.33 -31.66
C GLN A 192 -0.41 -16.37 -30.92
N PHE A 193 -1.45 -15.92 -30.22
CA PHE A 193 -2.33 -16.75 -29.43
C PHE A 193 -3.55 -17.23 -30.24
N PRO A 194 -4.04 -18.46 -30.03
CA PRO A 194 -5.39 -18.88 -30.39
C PRO A 194 -6.46 -17.96 -29.77
N ALA A 195 -7.64 -17.84 -30.38
CA ALA A 195 -8.68 -16.87 -29.98
C ALA A 195 -9.16 -17.00 -28.51
N ALA A 196 -9.13 -18.20 -27.92
CA ALA A 196 -9.49 -18.42 -26.51
C ALA A 196 -8.47 -17.80 -25.54
N ASP A 197 -7.19 -17.90 -25.85
CA ASP A 197 -6.09 -17.35 -25.05
C ASP A 197 -6.03 -15.83 -25.14
N VAL A 198 -6.53 -15.24 -26.24
CA VAL A 198 -6.64 -13.77 -26.40
C VAL A 198 -7.62 -13.18 -25.39
N GLN A 199 -8.76 -13.83 -25.16
CA GLN A 199 -9.76 -13.39 -24.18
C GLN A 199 -9.23 -13.56 -22.74
N GLU A 200 -8.54 -14.67 -22.46
CA GLU A 200 -7.85 -14.87 -21.18
C GLU A 200 -6.78 -13.81 -20.92
N THR A 201 -6.00 -13.47 -21.95
CA THR A 201 -4.97 -12.41 -21.88
C THR A 201 -5.57 -11.02 -21.65
N GLN A 202 -6.70 -10.69 -22.28
CA GLN A 202 -7.39 -9.41 -22.07
C GLN A 202 -7.94 -9.28 -20.65
N ASP A 203 -8.55 -10.33 -20.13
CA ASP A 203 -9.12 -10.31 -18.77
C ASP A 203 -8.01 -10.18 -17.74
N ILE A 204 -6.92 -10.95 -17.86
CA ILE A 204 -5.74 -10.83 -16.98
C ILE A 204 -5.11 -9.44 -17.02
N ALA A 205 -4.97 -8.87 -18.23
CA ALA A 205 -4.48 -7.51 -18.38
C ALA A 205 -5.40 -6.51 -17.68
N SER A 206 -6.72 -6.67 -17.78
CA SER A 206 -7.68 -5.85 -17.06
C SER A 206 -7.52 -5.97 -15.54
N LEU A 207 -7.27 -7.17 -15.01
CA LEU A 207 -7.09 -7.39 -13.57
C LEU A 207 -5.82 -6.75 -13.04
N ARG A 208 -4.70 -6.94 -13.76
CA ARG A 208 -3.43 -6.29 -13.46
C ARG A 208 -3.56 -4.77 -13.44
N ILE A 209 -4.31 -4.20 -14.40
CA ILE A 209 -4.59 -2.78 -14.46
C ILE A 209 -5.29 -2.27 -13.18
N HIS A 210 -6.21 -3.03 -12.58
CA HIS A 210 -6.90 -2.60 -11.35
C HIS A 210 -5.97 -2.60 -10.14
N VAL A 211 -5.11 -3.60 -10.01
CA VAL A 211 -4.08 -3.69 -8.97
C VAL A 211 -3.09 -2.53 -9.10
N GLU A 212 -2.55 -2.33 -10.29
CA GLU A 212 -1.62 -1.23 -10.58
C GLU A 212 -2.29 0.12 -10.32
N ARG A 213 -3.54 0.33 -10.75
CA ARG A 213 -4.31 1.55 -10.45
C ARG A 213 -4.48 1.77 -8.95
N ARG A 214 -4.73 0.72 -8.15
CA ARG A 214 -4.82 0.85 -6.70
C ARG A 214 -3.50 1.27 -6.08
N ILE A 215 -2.38 0.66 -6.49
CA ILE A 215 -1.04 1.06 -6.03
C ILE A 215 -0.73 2.50 -6.45
N GLN A 216 -1.09 2.89 -7.67
CA GLN A 216 -0.94 4.26 -8.14
C GLN A 216 -1.75 5.25 -7.30
N ARG A 217 -2.95 4.88 -6.82
CA ARG A 217 -3.70 5.74 -5.89
C ARG A 217 -2.95 5.99 -4.58
N ILE A 218 -2.26 5.00 -4.04
CA ILE A 218 -1.39 5.19 -2.88
C ILE A 218 -0.23 6.14 -3.25
N LYS A 219 0.35 5.98 -4.44
CA LYS A 219 1.43 6.86 -4.93
C LYS A 219 0.99 8.26 -5.33
N THR A 220 -0.31 8.53 -5.47
CA THR A 220 -0.82 9.90 -5.67
C THR A 220 -0.71 10.78 -4.42
N PHE A 221 -0.34 10.22 -3.28
CA PHE A 221 0.14 11.01 -2.15
C PHE A 221 1.57 11.45 -2.45
N HIS A 222 1.76 12.72 -2.78
CA HIS A 222 3.06 13.26 -3.21
C HIS A 222 4.16 13.26 -2.12
N ILE A 223 3.81 12.86 -0.89
CA ILE A 223 4.81 12.51 0.12
C ILE A 223 5.53 11.17 -0.18
N LEU A 224 4.96 10.32 -1.03
CA LEU A 224 5.43 8.97 -1.36
C LEU A 224 6.00 8.83 -2.78
N ASP A 225 5.73 9.78 -3.69
CA ASP A 225 6.23 9.73 -5.07
C ASP A 225 7.64 10.35 -5.24
N ARG A 226 8.08 11.11 -4.23
CA ARG A 226 9.44 11.64 -4.09
C ARG A 226 10.25 10.76 -3.15
N PRO A 227 11.60 10.83 -3.20
CA PRO A 227 12.42 10.18 -2.20
C PRO A 227 12.02 10.62 -0.79
N ILE A 228 11.70 9.64 0.07
CA ILE A 228 11.44 9.87 1.49
C ILE A 228 12.71 10.47 2.10
N ALA A 229 12.55 11.66 2.67
CA ALA A 229 13.66 12.37 3.31
C ALA A 229 14.19 11.58 4.51
N ILE A 230 15.50 11.67 4.78
CA ILE A 230 16.14 10.98 5.92
C ILE A 230 15.45 11.37 7.24
N SER A 231 15.01 12.62 7.37
CA SER A 231 14.29 13.14 8.54
C SER A 231 12.91 12.50 8.76
N LEU A 232 12.32 11.91 7.72
CA LEU A 232 11.03 11.21 7.77
C LEU A 232 11.19 9.68 7.82
N ALA A 233 12.40 9.16 7.59
CA ALA A 233 12.67 7.72 7.62
C ALA A 233 12.21 7.04 8.93
N PRO A 234 12.39 7.63 10.14
CA PRO A 234 11.91 7.03 11.39
C PRO A 234 10.40 6.84 11.46
N ILE A 235 9.64 7.59 10.65
CA ILE A 235 8.18 7.49 10.59
C ILE A 235 7.65 7.03 9.23
N ALA A 236 8.52 6.48 8.37
CA ALA A 236 8.15 6.07 7.02
C ALA A 236 7.04 5.01 7.03
N ASN A 237 7.07 4.09 8.00
CA ASN A 237 6.02 3.09 8.22
C ASN A 237 4.66 3.74 8.50
N GLN A 238 4.58 4.71 9.42
CA GLN A 238 3.31 5.40 9.67
C GLN A 238 2.81 6.13 8.42
N ILE A 239 3.68 6.85 7.71
CA ILE A 239 3.31 7.58 6.49
C ILE A 239 2.76 6.62 5.44
N TRP A 240 3.47 5.52 5.19
CA TRP A 240 3.09 4.50 4.23
C TRP A 240 1.72 3.89 4.56
N THR A 241 1.56 3.36 5.78
CA THR A 241 0.32 2.70 6.20
C THR A 241 -0.87 3.66 6.19
N VAL A 242 -0.71 4.88 6.69
CA VAL A 242 -1.78 5.89 6.68
C VAL A 242 -2.17 6.25 5.25
N CYS A 243 -1.22 6.53 4.35
CA CYS A 243 -1.53 6.84 2.94
C CYS A 243 -2.22 5.66 2.24
N ALA A 244 -1.75 4.44 2.50
CA ALA A 244 -2.33 3.23 1.93
C ALA A 244 -3.81 3.08 2.35
N ILE A 245 -4.11 3.20 3.65
CA ILE A 245 -5.48 3.06 4.16
C ILE A 245 -6.37 4.23 3.70
N LEU A 246 -5.88 5.47 3.74
CA LEU A 246 -6.63 6.63 3.24
C LEU A 246 -6.98 6.50 1.75
N SER A 247 -6.19 5.76 0.96
CA SER A 247 -6.51 5.50 -0.45
C SER A 247 -7.81 4.70 -0.64
N ASN A 248 -8.27 3.96 0.38
CA ASN A 248 -9.58 3.28 0.34
C ASN A 248 -10.76 4.25 0.45
N MET A 249 -10.56 5.42 1.05
CA MET A 249 -11.59 6.44 1.23
C MET A 249 -11.78 7.33 0.00
N GLN A 250 -10.97 7.14 -1.03
CA GLN A 250 -11.14 7.80 -2.33
C GLN A 250 -12.30 7.15 -3.10
N SER A 251 -12.90 7.88 -4.06
CA SER A 251 -13.99 7.39 -4.91
C SER A 251 -13.70 5.99 -5.48
N PRO A 252 -14.69 5.08 -5.62
CA PRO A 252 -14.46 3.70 -6.07
C PRO A 252 -13.61 3.58 -7.35
N LEU A 253 -12.80 2.51 -7.46
CA LEU A 253 -11.98 2.24 -8.65
C LEU A 253 -12.82 1.75 -9.84
N MET A 254 -13.87 0.99 -9.56
CA MET A 254 -14.81 0.50 -10.55
C MET A 254 -16.10 1.31 -10.45
N ARG A 255 -16.60 1.75 -11.61
CA ARG A 255 -18.00 2.18 -11.72
C ARG A 255 -18.81 0.89 -11.82
N TYR A 256 -19.74 0.67 -10.90
CA TYR A 256 -20.79 -0.31 -11.15
C TYR A 256 -21.55 0.21 -12.36
N SER A 257 -21.48 -0.50 -13.48
CA SER A 257 -22.44 -0.28 -14.56
C SER A 257 -23.78 -0.76 -14.04
N GLU A 258 -24.68 0.18 -13.75
CA GLU A 258 -26.13 -0.11 -13.69
C GLU A 258 -26.63 -0.57 -15.06
#